data_AF-A0A5C6D5J2-F1
#
_entry.id   AF-A0A5C6D5J2-F1
#
_cell.length_a   1.000
_cell.length_b   1.000
_cell.length_c   1.000
_cell.angle_alpha   90.00
_cell.angle_beta   90.00
_cell.angle_gamma   90.00
#
_symmetry.space_group_name_H-M   'P 1'
#
loop_
_entity.id
_entity.type
_entity.pdbx_description
1 polymer ?
#
loop_
_entity_poly.entity_id
_entity_poly.type
_entity_poly.pdbx_seq_one_letter_code
_entity_poly.pdbx_strand_id
1 'polypeptide(L)'
;MSIVDHLYTEYTDIISFLNNKDQPSLASDTDKYFKKALLLSSASFFEHEIQNILIDFLFIKESTNDNLKIVSFLKKKAIGANYHTFFAWGEKMTQINQVKTQIHFFHYSVTSLKPRFKKK
;
A
#
# COMPACT_ATOMS: atom_id res chain seq x y z
N MET A 1 -9.59 -2.84 -17.25
CA MET A 1 -10.66 -2.07 -16.58
C MET A 1 -10.59 -2.42 -15.11
N SER A 2 -10.30 -1.44 -14.26
CA SER A 2 -10.15 -1.60 -12.82
C SER A 2 -11.50 -1.63 -12.09
N ILE A 3 -11.48 -1.94 -10.79
CA ILE A 3 -12.67 -1.83 -9.93
C ILE A 3 -13.16 -0.36 -9.81
N VAL A 4 -12.23 0.59 -9.96
CA VAL A 4 -12.51 2.04 -9.95
C VAL A 4 -13.18 2.47 -11.25
N ASP A 5 -12.73 1.93 -12.40
CA ASP A 5 -13.32 2.22 -13.71
C ASP A 5 -14.79 1.77 -13.77
N HIS A 6 -15.08 0.57 -13.24
CA HIS A 6 -16.44 0.03 -13.17
C HIS A 6 -17.35 0.93 -12.31
N LEU A 7 -16.89 1.28 -11.10
CA LEU A 7 -17.63 2.12 -10.16
C LEU A 7 -17.81 3.56 -10.69
N TYR A 8 -16.89 4.05 -11.53
CA TYR A 8 -17.06 5.31 -12.26
C TYR A 8 -18.10 5.20 -13.38
N THR A 9 -18.12 4.10 -14.14
CA THR A 9 -19.12 3.87 -15.21
C THR A 9 -20.53 3.75 -14.65
N GLU A 10 -20.74 2.90 -13.63
CA GLU A 10 -22.02 2.76 -12.93
C GLU A 10 -22.51 4.10 -12.36
N TYR A 11 -21.59 4.89 -11.80
CA TYR A 11 -21.86 6.24 -11.33
C TYR A 11 -22.35 7.17 -12.46
N THR A 12 -21.65 7.22 -13.59
CA THR A 12 -22.06 8.06 -14.73
C THR A 12 -23.41 7.62 -15.32
N ASP A 13 -23.68 6.32 -15.36
CA ASP A 13 -24.95 5.78 -15.84
C ASP A 13 -26.11 6.18 -14.92
N ILE A 14 -25.94 6.07 -13.59
CA ILE A 14 -26.95 6.50 -12.59
C ILE A 14 -27.23 8.00 -12.70
N ILE A 15 -26.20 8.85 -12.83
CA ILE A 15 -26.38 10.30 -13.00
C ILE A 15 -27.09 10.62 -14.33
N SER A 16 -26.74 9.92 -15.42
CA SER A 16 -27.43 10.08 -16.70
C SER A 16 -28.91 9.72 -16.59
N PHE A 17 -29.24 8.62 -15.90
CA PHE A 17 -30.61 8.17 -15.67
C PHE A 17 -31.42 9.19 -14.85
N LEU A 18 -30.86 9.72 -13.76
CA LEU A 18 -31.54 10.71 -12.91
C LEU A 18 -31.79 12.04 -13.64
N ASN A 19 -30.83 12.48 -14.47
CA ASN A 19 -31.02 13.65 -15.33
C ASN A 19 -32.09 13.40 -16.41
N ASN A 20 -32.10 12.22 -17.04
CA ASN A 20 -33.12 11.77 -18.00
C ASN A 20 -34.51 11.50 -17.37
N LYS A 21 -34.67 11.74 -16.06
CA LYS A 21 -35.93 11.62 -15.31
C LYS A 21 -36.38 12.93 -14.66
N ASP A 22 -35.76 14.05 -15.01
CA ASP A 22 -36.01 15.38 -14.44
C ASP A 22 -35.86 15.41 -12.90
N GLN A 23 -34.87 14.69 -12.36
CA GLN A 23 -34.55 14.65 -10.93
C GLN A 23 -33.17 15.27 -10.59
N PRO A 24 -32.90 16.54 -10.97
CA PRO A 24 -31.58 17.16 -10.83
C PRO A 24 -31.14 17.38 -9.37
N SER A 25 -32.08 17.52 -8.43
CA SER A 25 -31.79 17.58 -6.99
C SER A 25 -31.22 16.26 -6.48
N LEU A 26 -31.90 15.14 -6.77
CA LEU A 26 -31.43 13.81 -6.41
C LEU A 26 -30.13 13.47 -7.13
N ALA A 27 -29.96 13.86 -8.40
CA ALA A 27 -28.68 13.74 -9.10
C ALA A 27 -27.56 14.52 -8.38
N SER A 28 -27.80 15.77 -7.97
CA SER A 28 -26.82 16.61 -7.26
C SER A 28 -26.40 16.05 -5.90
N ASP A 29 -27.32 15.47 -5.12
CA ASP A 29 -26.96 14.86 -3.85
C ASP A 29 -26.22 13.53 -4.04
N THR A 30 -26.68 12.72 -5.00
CA THR A 30 -26.04 11.48 -5.45
C THR A 30 -24.58 11.71 -5.90
N ASP A 31 -24.31 12.79 -6.64
CA ASP A 31 -22.97 13.24 -7.08
C ASP A 31 -22.01 13.45 -5.90
N LYS A 32 -22.47 14.15 -4.85
CA LYS A 32 -21.69 14.45 -3.64
C LYS A 32 -21.31 13.21 -2.84
N TYR A 33 -22.14 12.17 -2.86
CA TYR A 33 -21.85 10.89 -2.21
C TYR A 33 -20.91 10.02 -3.06
N PHE A 34 -21.20 9.85 -4.35
CA PHE A 34 -20.36 9.01 -5.21
C PHE A 34 -18.95 9.58 -5.42
N LYS A 35 -18.76 10.90 -5.48
CA LYS A 35 -17.41 11.51 -5.48
C LYS A 35 -16.56 11.08 -4.27
N LYS A 36 -17.17 10.96 -3.09
CA LYS A 36 -16.48 10.51 -1.86
C LYS A 36 -16.20 9.01 -1.91
N ALA A 37 -17.17 8.21 -2.36
CA ALA A 37 -17.01 6.77 -2.53
C ALA A 37 -15.92 6.43 -3.55
N LEU A 38 -15.95 7.05 -4.73
CA LEU A 38 -14.96 6.88 -5.79
C LEU A 38 -13.55 7.27 -5.33
N LEU A 39 -13.40 8.37 -4.58
CA LEU A 39 -12.11 8.77 -4.01
C LEU A 39 -11.58 7.73 -3.02
N LEU A 40 -12.43 7.22 -2.13
CA LEU A 40 -12.05 6.18 -1.15
C LEU A 40 -11.70 4.85 -1.84
N SER A 41 -12.49 4.42 -2.81
CA SER A 41 -12.23 3.24 -3.64
C SER A 41 -10.93 3.37 -4.43
N SER A 42 -10.65 4.56 -4.97
CA SER A 42 -9.39 4.86 -5.68
C SER A 42 -8.19 4.78 -4.74
N ALA A 43 -8.27 5.37 -3.55
CA ALA A 43 -7.21 5.33 -2.56
C ALA A 43 -6.92 3.88 -2.10
N SER A 44 -7.96 3.10 -1.82
CA SER A 44 -7.86 1.68 -1.46
C SER A 44 -7.25 0.83 -2.58
N PHE A 45 -7.68 1.05 -3.83
CA PHE A 45 -7.14 0.36 -5.00
C PHE A 45 -5.65 0.66 -5.21
N PHE A 46 -5.25 1.94 -5.19
CA PHE A 46 -3.85 2.32 -5.35
C PHE A 46 -2.97 1.90 -4.16
N GLU A 47 -3.49 1.89 -2.92
CA GLU A 47 -2.78 1.30 -1.79
C GLU A 47 -2.48 -0.18 -2.05
N HIS A 48 -3.47 -0.96 -2.49
CA HIS A 48 -3.30 -2.38 -2.76
C HIS A 48 -2.31 -2.65 -3.91
N GLU A 49 -2.43 -1.93 -5.02
CA GLU A 49 -1.50 -2.05 -6.15
C GLU A 49 -0.05 -1.69 -5.76
N ILE A 50 0.15 -0.63 -4.98
CA ILE A 50 1.49 -0.26 -4.48
C ILE A 50 2.05 -1.33 -3.54
N GLN A 51 1.21 -1.95 -2.69
CA GLN A 51 1.63 -3.07 -1.85
C GLN A 51 2.04 -4.29 -2.69
N ASN A 52 1.27 -4.63 -3.73
CA ASN A 52 1.57 -5.75 -4.64
C ASN A 52 2.89 -5.50 -5.39
N ILE A 53 3.05 -4.33 -6.02
CA ILE A 53 4.29 -3.95 -6.74
C ILE A 53 5.52 -3.97 -5.81
N LEU A 54 5.39 -3.53 -4.56
CA LEU A 54 6.47 -3.61 -3.57
C LEU A 54 6.84 -5.06 -3.19
N ILE A 55 5.84 -5.95 -3.07
CA ILE A 55 6.07 -7.38 -2.80
C ILE A 55 6.76 -8.04 -3.99
N ASP A 56 6.29 -7.81 -5.21
CA ASP A 56 6.82 -8.44 -6.42
C ASP A 56 8.25 -7.97 -6.73
N PHE A 57 8.51 -6.65 -6.69
CA PHE A 57 9.85 -6.09 -6.88
C PHE A 57 10.85 -6.66 -5.86
N LEU A 58 10.43 -6.81 -4.60
CA LEU A 58 11.29 -7.35 -3.56
C LEU A 58 11.47 -8.86 -3.69
N PHE A 59 10.43 -9.62 -4.03
CA PHE A 59 10.53 -11.06 -4.30
C PHE A 59 11.52 -11.34 -5.43
N ILE A 60 11.47 -10.56 -6.52
CA ILE A 60 12.45 -10.61 -7.61
C ILE A 60 13.87 -10.35 -7.09
N LYS A 61 14.09 -9.31 -6.27
CA LYS A 61 15.43 -9.01 -5.71
C LYS A 61 15.91 -10.00 -4.65
N GLU A 62 15.03 -10.55 -3.82
CA GLU A 62 15.42 -11.47 -2.75
C GLU A 62 15.66 -12.89 -3.28
N SER A 63 15.06 -13.27 -4.41
CA SER A 63 15.46 -14.48 -5.16
C SER A 63 16.95 -14.49 -5.55
N THR A 64 17.58 -13.31 -5.60
CA THR A 64 19.01 -13.14 -5.89
C THR A 64 19.91 -13.20 -4.64
N ASN A 65 19.35 -13.19 -3.42
CA ASN A 65 20.14 -13.07 -2.18
C ASN A 65 19.51 -13.72 -0.92
N ASP A 66 18.55 -14.63 -1.11
CA ASP A 66 17.98 -15.60 -0.14
C ASP A 66 17.44 -15.05 1.21
N ASN A 67 17.13 -13.76 1.28
CA ASN A 67 16.87 -13.05 2.55
C ASN A 67 15.38 -13.00 2.97
N LEU A 68 14.65 -14.12 2.85
CA LEU A 68 13.20 -14.32 3.14
C LEU A 68 12.61 -13.61 4.41
N LYS A 69 13.46 -13.23 5.36
CA LYS A 69 13.13 -12.37 6.52
C LYS A 69 12.66 -10.97 6.11
N ILE A 70 13.14 -10.41 5.00
CA ILE A 70 12.77 -9.05 4.56
C ILE A 70 11.45 -9.09 3.78
N VAL A 71 11.21 -10.07 2.89
CA VAL A 71 9.87 -10.37 2.33
C VAL A 71 8.83 -10.48 3.45
N SER A 72 9.10 -11.29 4.48
CA SER A 72 8.13 -11.54 5.56
C SER A 72 7.93 -10.34 6.50
N PHE A 73 8.96 -9.54 6.76
CA PHE A 73 8.83 -8.26 7.47
C PHE A 73 7.97 -7.26 6.67
N LEU A 74 8.24 -7.11 5.37
CA LEU A 74 7.48 -6.21 4.50
C LEU A 74 6.03 -6.65 4.31
N LYS A 75 5.79 -7.95 4.10
CA LYS A 75 4.43 -8.52 4.05
C LYS A 75 3.67 -8.26 5.35
N LYS A 76 4.32 -8.41 6.52
CA LYS A 76 3.71 -8.08 7.82
C LYS A 76 3.43 -6.58 7.98
N LYS A 77 4.27 -5.69 7.43
CA LYS A 77 4.08 -4.23 7.50
C LYS A 77 3.05 -3.71 6.49
N ALA A 78 2.94 -4.33 5.31
CA ALA A 78 1.92 -4.04 4.29
C ALA A 78 0.53 -4.48 4.75
N ILE A 79 0.39 -5.74 5.22
CA ILE A 79 -0.86 -6.24 5.85
C ILE A 79 -1.27 -5.39 7.05
N GLY A 80 -0.29 -4.78 7.75
CA GLY A 80 -0.53 -3.82 8.82
C GLY A 80 -0.98 -2.42 8.40
N ALA A 81 -1.38 -2.18 7.13
CA ALA A 81 -1.89 -0.92 6.58
C ALA A 81 -0.97 0.32 6.78
N ASN A 82 0.31 0.10 7.06
CA ASN A 82 1.26 1.17 7.39
C ASN A 82 1.95 1.75 6.14
N TYR A 83 1.26 1.79 4.98
CA TYR A 83 1.87 2.16 3.70
C TYR A 83 2.40 3.61 3.67
N HIS A 84 1.73 4.52 4.38
CA HIS A 84 2.18 5.89 4.62
C HIS A 84 3.59 5.98 5.23
N THR A 85 4.10 4.91 5.84
CA THR A 85 5.43 4.84 6.45
C THR A 85 6.49 4.12 5.58
N PHE A 86 6.17 3.81 4.32
CA PHE A 86 7.16 3.40 3.32
C PHE A 86 7.76 4.59 2.56
N PHE A 87 7.03 5.69 2.46
CA PHE A 87 7.40 6.86 1.67
C PHE A 87 7.32 8.12 2.53
N ALA A 88 8.37 8.94 2.50
CA ALA A 88 8.42 10.21 3.21
C ALA A 88 7.67 11.30 2.41
N TRP A 89 6.33 11.24 2.41
CA TRP A 89 5.47 12.13 1.63
C TRP A 89 5.60 13.60 2.08
N GLY A 90 6.45 14.37 1.38
CA GLY A 90 6.62 15.81 1.58
C GLY A 90 7.67 16.22 2.63
N GLU A 91 8.28 15.28 3.35
CA GLU A 91 9.46 15.61 4.18
C GLU A 91 10.68 15.92 3.30
N LYS A 92 11.50 16.89 3.72
CA LYS A 92 12.83 17.09 3.12
C LYS A 92 13.72 15.88 3.44
N MET A 93 14.61 15.52 2.52
CA MET A 93 15.50 14.35 2.60
C MET A 93 16.60 14.49 3.67
N THR A 94 16.23 14.50 4.96
CA THR A 94 17.16 14.54 6.11
C THR A 94 16.98 13.34 7.07
N GLN A 95 15.83 12.65 7.05
CA GLN A 95 15.52 11.57 8.01
C GLN A 95 15.72 10.14 7.49
N ILE A 96 16.15 9.95 6.23
CA ILE A 96 16.32 8.64 5.55
C ILE A 96 17.25 7.68 6.35
N ASN A 97 18.13 8.23 7.18
CA ASN A 97 19.04 7.48 8.04
C ASN A 97 18.33 6.50 8.98
N GLN A 98 17.11 6.79 9.46
CA GLN A 98 16.46 5.97 10.52
C GLN A 98 16.08 4.54 10.06
N VAL A 99 15.58 4.37 8.84
CA VAL A 99 15.28 3.03 8.29
C VAL A 99 16.58 2.24 8.10
N LYS A 100 17.66 2.93 7.68
CA LYS A 100 19.00 2.35 7.54
C LYS A 100 19.54 1.88 8.90
N THR A 101 19.31 2.60 9.99
CA THR A 101 19.70 2.15 11.34
C THR A 101 18.92 0.92 11.81
N GLN A 102 17.60 0.83 11.56
CA GLN A 102 16.82 -0.32 12.02
C GLN A 102 17.24 -1.63 11.33
N ILE A 103 17.48 -1.58 10.01
CA ILE A 103 17.99 -2.74 9.25
C ILE A 103 19.41 -3.12 9.71
N HIS A 104 20.27 -2.12 9.96
CA HIS A 104 21.62 -2.34 10.48
C HIS A 104 21.63 -2.94 11.90
N PHE A 105 20.72 -2.51 12.79
CA PHE A 105 20.57 -3.09 14.13
C PHE A 105 20.20 -4.57 14.09
N PHE A 106 19.31 -4.98 13.17
CA PHE A 106 18.94 -6.39 13.00
C PHE A 106 20.09 -7.25 12.46
N HIS A 107 20.98 -6.69 11.64
CA HIS A 107 22.15 -7.42 11.15
C HIS A 107 23.17 -7.69 12.27
N TYR A 108 23.32 -6.75 13.22
CA TYR A 108 24.21 -6.91 14.38
C TYR A 108 23.64 -7.86 15.45
N SER A 109 22.33 -7.87 15.69
CA SER A 109 21.74 -8.77 16.70
C SER A 109 21.81 -10.24 16.27
N VAL A 110 21.65 -10.54 14.98
CA VAL A 110 21.77 -11.91 14.43
C VAL A 110 23.23 -12.39 14.43
N THR A 111 24.20 -11.52 14.14
CA THR A 111 25.63 -11.89 14.12
C THR A 111 26.28 -12.02 15.51
N SER A 112 25.63 -11.49 16.56
CA SER A 112 26.11 -11.61 17.95
C SER A 112 25.95 -13.02 18.55
N LEU A 113 25.07 -13.86 17.99
CA LEU A 113 24.79 -15.22 18.46
C LEU A 113 25.77 -16.27 17.91
N LYS A 114 27.04 -16.12 18.30
CA LYS A 114 28.11 -17.09 17.99
C LYS A 114 27.78 -18.47 18.61
N PRO A 115 27.85 -19.59 17.86
CA PRO A 115 27.40 -20.90 18.34
C PRO A 115 28.25 -21.38 19.52
N ARG A 116 27.61 -21.56 20.69
CA ARG A 116 28.27 -21.95 21.94
C ARG A 116 28.47 -23.47 21.99
N PHE A 117 29.41 -23.97 21.17
CA PHE A 117 29.86 -25.36 21.19
C PHE A 117 30.23 -25.80 22.62
N LYS A 118 29.37 -26.60 23.25
CA LYS A 118 29.72 -27.33 24.48
C LYS A 118 30.58 -28.52 24.11
N LYS A 119 31.88 -28.46 24.41
CA LYS A 119 32.68 -29.67 24.53
C LYS A 119 32.20 -30.48 25.73
N LYS A 120 31.90 -31.75 25.50
CA LYS A 120 31.99 -32.87 26.45
C LYS A 120 32.49 -34.07 25.65
#